data_AF-A0A2A2FYC1-F1
#
_entry.id   AF-A0A2A2FYC1-F1
#
_cell.length_a   1.000
_cell.length_b   1.000
_cell.length_c   1.000
_cell.angle_alpha   90.00
_cell.angle_beta   90.00
_cell.angle_gamma   90.00
#
_symmetry.space_group_name_H-M   'P 1'
#
loop_
_entity.id
_entity.type
_entity.pdbx_description
1 polymer ?
#
loop_
_entity_poly.entity_id
_entity_poly.type
_entity_poly.pdbx_seq_one_letter_code
_entity_poly.pdbx_strand_id
1 'polypeptide(L)'
;MTAVDTMTPSKALAVAFLLVTVNPKNAVLVVTGAAAIATATASVAHQVLALLLFTGVASAAVAAPVLLHVVLGDRAATVLAAAKGWMTANGSWVMTVVLVVIGAVLLGNGVSGLRSG
;
A
#
# COMPACT_ATOMS: atom_id res chain seq x y z
N MET A 1 0.82 18.27 -16.13
CA MET A 1 0.02 17.26 -15.40
C MET A 1 -1.37 17.86 -15.29
N THR A 2 -2.36 17.34 -16.03
CA THR A 2 -3.73 17.89 -16.09
C THR A 2 -4.79 16.78 -16.08
N ALA A 3 -4.40 15.56 -16.43
CA ALA A 3 -5.31 14.42 -16.51
C ALA A 3 -5.72 13.85 -15.14
N VAL A 4 -4.93 14.07 -14.07
CA VAL A 4 -5.25 13.58 -12.72
C VAL A 4 -6.16 14.58 -12.00
N ASP A 5 -5.89 15.89 -12.14
CA ASP A 5 -6.66 16.96 -11.50
C ASP A 5 -8.10 17.08 -12.01
N THR A 6 -8.38 16.48 -13.17
CA THR A 6 -9.71 16.48 -13.81
C THR A 6 -10.42 15.12 -13.70
N MET A 7 -9.87 14.15 -12.95
CA MET A 7 -10.51 12.84 -12.79
C MET A 7 -11.76 12.94 -11.94
N THR A 8 -12.86 12.36 -12.43
CA THR A 8 -14.03 12.07 -11.60
C THR A 8 -13.68 11.00 -10.56
N PRO A 9 -14.35 10.99 -9.38
CA PRO A 9 -14.08 10.00 -8.33
C PRO A 9 -14.16 8.55 -8.80
N SER A 10 -15.11 8.23 -9.69
CA SER A 10 -15.27 6.90 -10.27
C SER A 10 -14.07 6.49 -11.14
N LYS A 11 -13.54 7.41 -11.94
CA LYS A 11 -12.36 7.16 -12.77
C LYS A 11 -11.10 7.02 -11.91
N ALA A 12 -10.95 7.85 -10.88
CA ALA A 12 -9.85 7.75 -9.93
C ALA A 12 -9.84 6.39 -9.23
N LEU A 13 -11.01 5.89 -8.80
CA LEU A 13 -11.15 4.56 -8.20
C LEU A 13 -10.75 3.45 -9.17
N ALA A 14 -11.25 3.50 -10.41
CA ALA A 14 -10.89 2.51 -11.43
C ALA A 14 -9.38 2.49 -11.72
N VAL A 15 -8.77 3.67 -11.85
CA VAL A 15 -7.32 3.79 -12.08
C VAL A 15 -6.52 3.30 -10.87
N ALA A 16 -6.94 3.64 -9.65
CA ALA A 16 -6.30 3.17 -8.43
C ALA A 16 -6.37 1.65 -8.32
N PHE A 17 -7.54 1.06 -8.56
CA PHE A 17 -7.73 -0.39 -8.55
C PHE A 17 -6.83 -1.08 -9.59
N LEU A 18 -6.79 -0.56 -10.82
CA LEU A 18 -5.96 -1.11 -11.89
C LEU A 18 -4.47 -0.99 -11.53
N LEU A 19 -4.01 0.17 -11.08
CA LEU A 19 -2.62 0.38 -10.68
C LEU A 19 -2.20 -0.51 -9.52
N VAL A 20 -3.08 -0.73 -8.53
CA VAL A 20 -2.79 -1.63 -7.40
C VAL A 20 -2.73 -3.08 -7.86
N THR A 21 -3.67 -3.52 -8.70
CA THR A 21 -3.78 -4.92 -9.13
C THR A 21 -2.66 -5.31 -10.09
N VAL A 22 -2.27 -4.41 -11.00
CA VAL A 22 -1.24 -4.69 -12.01
C VAL A 22 0.17 -4.50 -11.45
N ASN A 23 0.34 -3.77 -10.33
CA ASN A 23 1.64 -3.61 -9.70
C ASN A 23 2.01 -4.89 -8.93
N PRO A 24 3.06 -5.63 -9.34
CA PRO A 24 3.37 -6.95 -8.80
C PRO A 24 3.67 -6.90 -7.30
N LYS A 25 4.34 -5.85 -6.84
CA LYS A 25 4.64 -5.64 -5.42
C LYS A 25 3.36 -5.56 -4.58
N ASN A 26 2.38 -4.79 -5.07
CA ASN A 26 1.13 -4.60 -4.34
C ASN A 26 0.26 -5.85 -4.41
N ALA A 27 0.15 -6.48 -5.58
CA ALA A 27 -0.62 -7.71 -5.77
C ALA A 27 -0.12 -8.82 -4.83
N VAL A 28 1.19 -9.04 -4.78
CA VAL A 28 1.82 -10.03 -3.90
C VAL A 28 1.53 -9.74 -2.42
N LEU A 29 1.64 -8.48 -1.98
CA LEU A 29 1.33 -8.10 -0.59
C LEU A 29 -0.14 -8.31 -0.22
N VAL A 30 -1.06 -7.94 -1.11
CA VAL A 30 -2.50 -8.09 -0.85
C VAL A 30 -2.90 -9.56 -0.81
N VAL A 31 -2.43 -10.37 -1.75
CA VAL A 31 -2.75 -11.81 -1.81
C VAL A 31 -2.20 -12.52 -0.58
N THR A 32 -0.96 -12.23 -0.19
CA THR A 32 -0.34 -12.88 0.99
C THR A 32 -1.01 -12.44 2.30
N GLY A 33 -1.35 -11.17 2.45
CA GLY A 33 -2.12 -10.67 3.59
C GLY A 33 -3.52 -11.31 3.67
N ALA A 34 -4.23 -11.37 2.55
CA ALA A 34 -5.55 -11.99 2.48
C ALA A 34 -5.50 -13.49 2.79
N ALA A 35 -4.48 -14.21 2.28
CA ALA A 35 -4.27 -15.62 2.58
C ALA A 35 -4.03 -15.84 4.09
N ALA A 36 -3.18 -15.02 4.72
CA ALA A 36 -2.91 -15.10 6.16
C ALA A 36 -4.20 -14.89 6.99
N ILE A 37 -5.05 -13.93 6.60
CA ILE A 37 -6.35 -13.71 7.24
C ILE A 37 -7.27 -14.92 7.06
N ALA A 38 -7.36 -15.46 5.85
CA ALA A 38 -8.22 -16.60 5.53
C ALA A 38 -7.82 -17.87 6.31
N THR A 39 -6.52 -18.10 6.51
CA THR A 39 -6.02 -19.26 7.28
C THR A 39 -6.13 -19.08 8.79
N ALA A 40 -6.23 -17.85 9.29
CA ALA A 40 -6.26 -17.58 10.74
C ALA A 40 -7.62 -17.88 11.40
N THR A 41 -8.72 -17.87 10.64
CA THR A 41 -10.07 -18.11 11.18
C THR A 41 -11.05 -18.53 10.10
N ALA A 42 -11.95 -19.46 10.41
CA ALA A 42 -13.06 -19.86 9.53
C ALA A 42 -14.28 -18.90 9.62
N SER A 43 -14.29 -17.98 10.59
CA SER A 43 -15.40 -17.06 10.79
C SER A 43 -15.35 -15.89 9.81
N VAL A 44 -16.35 -15.80 8.93
CA VAL A 44 -16.47 -14.71 7.94
C VAL A 44 -16.48 -13.33 8.60
N ALA A 45 -17.15 -13.18 9.74
CA ALA A 45 -17.20 -11.90 10.45
C ALA A 45 -15.80 -11.44 10.90
N HIS A 46 -14.97 -12.35 11.43
CA HIS A 46 -13.60 -12.03 11.82
C HIS A 46 -12.70 -11.75 10.61
N GLN A 47 -12.87 -12.46 9.50
CA GLN A 47 -12.14 -12.17 8.26
C GLN A 47 -12.47 -10.78 7.71
N VAL A 48 -13.75 -10.39 7.70
CA VAL A 48 -14.19 -9.06 7.25
C VAL A 48 -13.57 -7.97 8.13
N LEU A 49 -13.60 -8.13 9.46
CA LEU A 49 -12.97 -7.18 10.38
C LEU A 49 -11.44 -7.08 10.15
N ALA A 50 -10.77 -8.20 9.97
CA ALA A 50 -9.34 -8.23 9.68
C ALA A 50 -9.00 -7.56 8.34
N LEU A 51 -9.81 -7.77 7.30
CA LEU A 51 -9.64 -7.11 6.00
C LEU A 51 -9.86 -5.60 6.09
N LEU A 52 -10.85 -5.14 6.88
CA LEU A 52 -11.06 -3.71 7.12
C LEU A 52 -9.86 -3.07 7.82
N LEU A 53 -9.30 -3.73 8.83
CA LEU A 53 -8.10 -3.27 9.53
C LEU A 53 -6.87 -3.26 8.60
N PHE A 54 -6.66 -4.35 7.86
CA PHE A 54 -5.59 -4.45 6.86
C PHE A 54 -5.67 -3.32 5.84
N THR A 55 -6.86 -3.08 5.29
CA THR A 55 -7.11 -2.01 4.31
C THR A 55 -6.90 -0.63 4.93
N GLY A 56 -7.37 -0.41 6.17
CA GLY A 56 -7.17 0.84 6.89
C GLY A 56 -5.69 1.17 7.06
N VAL A 57 -4.90 0.21 7.54
CA VAL A 57 -3.44 0.36 7.69
C VAL A 57 -2.76 0.59 6.34
N ALA A 58 -3.12 -0.19 5.31
CA ALA A 58 -2.56 -0.03 3.97
C ALA A 58 -2.87 1.35 3.37
N SER A 59 -4.06 1.90 3.65
CA SER A 59 -4.49 3.21 3.16
C SER A 59 -3.75 4.38 3.83
N ALA A 60 -3.22 4.19 5.04
CA ALA A 60 -2.57 5.25 5.81
C ALA A 60 -1.37 5.87 5.06
N ALA A 61 -0.62 5.07 4.31
CA ALA A 61 0.49 5.54 3.50
C ALA A 61 0.06 6.50 2.37
N VAL A 62 -1.15 6.29 1.82
CA VAL A 62 -1.74 7.16 0.78
C VAL A 62 -2.44 8.36 1.39
N ALA A 63 -2.98 8.22 2.60
CA ALA A 63 -3.59 9.31 3.35
C ALA A 63 -2.55 10.33 3.87
N ALA A 64 -1.31 9.91 4.13
CA ALA A 64 -0.28 10.77 4.72
C ALA A 64 -0.01 12.09 3.94
N PRO A 65 0.17 12.10 2.60
CA PRO A 65 0.28 13.34 1.82
C PRO A 65 -0.94 14.26 1.95
N VAL A 66 -2.14 13.68 1.99
CA VAL A 66 -3.41 14.43 2.09
C VAL A 66 -3.52 15.07 3.47
N LEU A 67 -3.23 14.31 4.53
CA LEU A 67 -3.22 14.81 5.90
C LEU A 67 -2.17 15.91 6.08
N LEU A 68 -0.99 15.75 5.49
CA LEU A 68 0.05 16.79 5.50
C LEU A 68 -0.44 18.08 4.85
N HIS A 69 -1.14 17.97 3.72
CA HIS A 69 -1.73 19.14 3.05
C HIS A 69 -2.77 19.85 3.91
N VAL A 70 -3.60 19.09 4.64
CA VAL A 70 -4.60 19.66 5.55
C VAL A 70 -3.96 20.36 6.75
N VAL A 71 -2.86 19.82 7.30
CA VAL A 71 -2.22 20.37 8.51
C VAL A 71 -1.28 21.54 8.21
N LEU A 72 -0.50 21.48 7.12
CA LEU A 72 0.52 22.49 6.81
C LEU A 72 0.02 23.61 5.88
N GLY A 73 -1.15 23.45 5.24
CA GLY A 73 -1.67 24.40 4.26
C GLY A 73 -0.67 24.67 3.14
N ASP A 74 -0.38 25.95 2.86
CA ASP A 74 0.50 26.38 1.77
C ASP A 74 1.94 25.84 1.88
N ARG A 75 2.41 25.54 3.09
CA ARG A 75 3.75 24.95 3.31
C ARG A 75 3.85 23.51 2.83
N ALA A 76 2.72 22.80 2.69
CA ALA A 76 2.70 21.42 2.24
C ALA A 76 3.26 21.28 0.82
N ALA A 77 3.02 22.25 -0.06
CA ALA A 77 3.51 22.23 -1.43
C ALA A 77 5.05 22.11 -1.48
N THR A 78 5.75 22.90 -0.69
CA THR A 78 7.22 22.88 -0.62
C THR A 78 7.74 21.57 -0.03
N VAL A 79 7.14 21.08 1.06
CA VAL A 79 7.55 19.83 1.71
C VAL A 79 7.32 18.63 0.78
N LEU A 80 6.15 18.58 0.14
CA LEU A 80 5.79 17.48 -0.75
C LEU A 80 6.60 17.51 -2.05
N ALA A 81 6.96 18.69 -2.55
CA ALA A 81 7.89 18.84 -3.68
C ALA A 81 9.29 18.33 -3.34
N ALA A 82 9.82 18.65 -2.16
CA ALA A 82 11.11 18.14 -1.71
C ALA A 82 11.09 16.61 -1.53
N ALA A 83 10.04 16.08 -0.89
CA ALA A 83 9.86 14.63 -0.73
C ALA A 83 9.78 13.91 -2.08
N LYS A 84 8.99 14.45 -3.03
CA LYS A 84 8.91 13.92 -4.39
C LYS A 84 10.28 13.94 -5.07
N GLY A 85 11.03 15.05 -4.98
CA GLY A 85 12.37 15.18 -5.53
C GLY A 85 13.32 14.11 -5.00
N TRP A 86 13.34 13.91 -3.69
CA TRP A 86 14.13 12.86 -3.05
C TRP A 86 13.73 11.45 -3.51
N MET A 87 12.42 11.17 -3.57
CA MET A 87 11.90 9.87 -4.05
C MET A 87 12.25 9.62 -5.51
N THR A 88 12.24 10.64 -6.36
CA THR A 88 12.64 10.49 -7.76
C THR A 88 14.14 10.25 -7.92
N ALA A 89 14.97 10.92 -7.10
CA ALA A 89 16.42 10.74 -7.13
C ALA A 89 16.85 9.38 -6.58
N ASN A 90 16.16 8.87 -5.56
CA ASN A 90 16.52 7.62 -4.86
C ASN A 90 15.58 6.45 -5.20
N GLY A 91 14.70 6.60 -6.20
CA GLY A 91 13.61 5.66 -6.45
C GLY A 91 14.06 4.22 -6.70
N SER A 92 15.20 4.04 -7.37
CA SER A 92 15.79 2.72 -7.58
C SER A 92 16.22 2.07 -6.26
N TRP A 93 16.93 2.80 -5.40
CA TRP A 93 17.34 2.31 -4.09
C TRP A 93 16.15 2.01 -3.19
N VAL A 94 15.15 2.89 -3.16
CA VAL A 94 13.92 2.69 -2.40
C VAL A 94 13.22 1.41 -2.85
N MET A 95 13.05 1.20 -4.15
CA MET A 95 12.39 -0.02 -4.65
C MET A 95 13.19 -1.28 -4.36
N THR A 96 14.52 -1.25 -4.45
CA THR A 96 15.37 -2.38 -4.06
C THR A 96 15.15 -2.75 -2.60
N VAL A 97 15.25 -1.79 -1.68
CA VAL A 97 15.05 -2.02 -0.24
C VAL A 97 13.65 -2.57 0.02
N VAL A 98 12.63 -1.97 -0.59
CA VAL A 98 11.24 -2.42 -0.44
C VAL A 98 11.06 -3.87 -0.91
N LEU A 99 11.57 -4.23 -2.09
CA LEU A 99 11.43 -5.59 -2.61
C LEU A 99 12.19 -6.61 -1.76
N VAL A 100 13.37 -6.25 -1.24
CA VAL A 100 14.14 -7.10 -0.32
C VAL A 100 13.36 -7.35 0.97
N VAL A 101 12.79 -6.30 1.57
CA VAL A 101 11.98 -6.42 2.79
C VAL A 101 10.75 -7.28 2.56
N ILE A 102 10.03 -7.04 1.45
CA ILE A 102 8.86 -7.85 1.08
C ILE A 102 9.26 -9.32 0.92
N GLY A 103 10.34 -9.60 0.18
CA GLY A 103 10.85 -10.95 0.01
C GLY A 103 11.17 -11.62 1.35
N ALA A 104 11.87 -10.93 2.25
CA ALA A 104 12.21 -11.44 3.58
C ALA A 104 10.96 -11.75 4.43
N VAL A 105 9.97 -10.86 4.44
CA VAL A 105 8.71 -11.06 5.18
C VAL A 105 7.94 -12.25 4.61
N LEU A 106 7.84 -12.36 3.28
CA LEU A 106 7.15 -13.48 2.63
C LEU A 106 7.81 -14.82 2.92
N LEU A 107 9.15 -14.88 2.84
CA LEU A 107 9.90 -16.09 3.17
C LEU A 107 9.71 -16.46 4.64
N GLY A 108 9.77 -15.48 5.55
CA GLY A 108 9.51 -15.69 6.98
C GLY A 108 8.12 -16.26 7.25
N ASN A 109 7.09 -15.67 6.64
CA ASN A 109 5.71 -16.15 6.76
C ASN A 109 5.54 -17.56 6.18
N GLY A 110 6.14 -17.84 5.03
CA GLY A 110 6.10 -19.16 4.40
C GLY A 110 6.76 -20.24 5.26
N VAL A 111 7.95 -19.97 5.80
CA VAL A 111 8.65 -20.89 6.71
C VAL A 111 7.88 -21.11 8.00
N SER A 112 7.25 -20.06 8.55
CA SER A 112 6.41 -20.19 9.75
C SER A 112 5.20 -21.09 9.50
N GLY A 113 4.51 -20.89 8.36
CA GLY A 113 3.38 -21.71 7.96
C GLY A 113 3.71 -23.19 7.80
N LEU A 114 4.91 -23.51 7.26
CA LEU A 114 5.39 -24.89 7.13
C LEU A 114 5.71 -25.57 8.48
N ARG A 115 5.96 -24.80 9.54
CA ARG A 115 6.26 -25.34 10.88
C ARG A 115 5.00 -25.51 11.74
N SER A 116 3.95 -24.77 11.45
CA SER A 116 2.69 -24.77 12.22
C SER A 116 1.61 -25.70 11.67
N GLY A 117 1.78 -26.23 10.46
CA GLY A 117 0.92 -27.27 9.87
C GLY A 117 1.50 -28.65 10.06
#